data_AF-A0A925VTU9-F1
#
_entry.id   AF-A0A925VTU9-F1
#
_cell.length_a   1.000
_cell.length_b   1.000
_cell.length_c   1.000
_cell.angle_alpha   90.00
_cell.angle_beta   90.00
_cell.angle_gamma   90.00
#
_symmetry.space_group_name_H-M   'P 1'
#
loop_
_entity.id
_entity.type
_entity.pdbx_description
1 polymer ?
#
loop_
_entity_poly.entity_id
_entity_poly.type
_entity_poly.pdbx_seq_one_letter_code
_entity_poly.pdbx_strand_id
1 'polypeptide(L)'
;TYLSQAALADIDALVLACTHYPLIKEQIARYYDGRVDVLDASDVVAADAESYLAAHGLLASAPTQPPAHHFYVSDFTRSFEASTRLFFGQEVHLEHYPLWE
;
A
#
# COMPACT_ATOMS: atom_id res chain seq x y z
N THR A 1 15.19 -6.07 19.40
CA THR A 1 14.28 -5.22 18.59
C THR A 1 12.93 -5.91 18.50
N TYR A 2 11.93 -5.31 17.85
CA TYR A 2 10.65 -5.98 17.63
C TYR A 2 10.79 -7.31 16.89
N LEU A 3 11.52 -7.31 15.76
CA LEU A 3 11.71 -8.51 14.92
C LEU A 3 12.57 -9.61 15.59
N SER A 4 13.31 -9.29 16.66
CA SER A 4 14.13 -10.27 17.39
C SER A 4 13.37 -10.97 18.51
N GLN A 5 12.06 -10.78 18.63
CA GLN A 5 11.26 -11.48 19.62
C GLN A 5 11.19 -12.97 19.27
N ALA A 6 11.26 -13.85 20.28
CA ALA A 6 11.28 -15.30 20.09
C ALA A 6 10.08 -15.83 19.30
N ALA A 7 8.91 -15.19 19.44
CA ALA A 7 7.70 -15.54 18.68
C ALA A 7 7.82 -15.31 17.16
N LEU A 8 8.83 -14.54 16.71
CA LEU A 8 9.06 -14.19 15.31
C LEU A 8 10.32 -14.86 14.74
N ALA A 9 10.98 -15.74 15.48
CA ALA A 9 12.26 -16.34 15.08
C ALA A 9 12.12 -17.41 13.99
N ASP A 10 11.06 -18.22 14.06
CA ASP A 10 10.85 -19.41 13.22
C ASP A 10 9.50 -19.35 12.47
N ILE A 11 9.09 -18.15 12.05
CA ILE A 11 7.89 -17.97 11.23
C ILE A 11 8.19 -18.26 9.75
N ASP A 12 7.21 -18.78 9.02
CA ASP A 12 7.34 -18.98 7.57
C ASP A 12 7.08 -17.68 6.79
N ALA A 13 6.16 -16.85 7.30
CA ALA A 13 5.75 -15.61 6.64
C ALA A 13 5.43 -14.51 7.67
N LEU A 14 5.58 -13.26 7.23
CA LEU A 14 5.24 -12.06 7.99
C LEU A 14 4.32 -11.15 7.16
N VAL A 15 3.13 -10.88 7.66
CA VAL A 15 2.19 -9.94 7.03
C VAL A 15 2.48 -8.51 7.49
N LEU A 16 2.66 -7.60 6.53
CA LEU A 16 2.81 -6.16 6.77
C LEU A 16 1.43 -5.53 7.05
N ALA A 17 0.94 -5.69 8.27
CA ALA A 17 -0.41 -5.30 8.69
C ALA A 17 -0.60 -3.79 8.99
N CYS A 18 0.29 -2.93 8.50
CA CYS A 18 0.13 -1.48 8.56
C CYS A 18 0.46 -0.89 7.19
N THR A 19 -0.36 0.05 6.74
CA THR A 19 -0.24 0.70 5.41
C THR A 19 1.11 1.37 5.15
N HIS A 20 1.91 1.63 6.19
CA HIS A 20 3.23 2.26 6.09
C HIS A 20 4.38 1.26 5.93
N TYR A 21 4.20 0.01 6.34
CA TYR A 21 5.27 -0.99 6.38
C TYR A 21 5.82 -1.42 5.00
N PRO A 22 5.07 -1.32 3.88
CA PRO A 22 5.64 -1.56 2.56
C PRO A 22 6.92 -0.75 2.28
N LEU A 23 7.03 0.46 2.83
CA LEU A 23 8.22 1.31 2.69
C LEU A 23 9.52 0.70 3.24
N ILE A 24 9.40 -0.27 4.15
CA ILE A 24 10.53 -0.95 4.78
C ILE A 24 10.56 -2.46 4.48
N LYS A 25 9.77 -2.92 3.51
CA LYS A 25 9.66 -4.34 3.13
C LYS A 25 11.02 -4.98 2.86
N GLU A 26 11.89 -4.31 2.11
CA GLU A 26 13.23 -4.80 1.77
C GLU A 26 14.16 -4.89 2.99
N GLN A 27 14.03 -3.98 3.95
CA GLN A 27 14.79 -3.97 5.20
C GLN A 27 14.38 -5.16 6.06
N ILE A 28 13.08 -5.45 6.14
CA ILE A 28 12.53 -6.59 6.87
C ILE A 28 12.93 -7.90 6.19
N ALA A 29 12.81 -8.00 4.87
CA ALA A 29 13.23 -9.18 4.13
C ALA A 29 14.73 -9.48 4.31
N ARG A 30 15.57 -8.44 4.30
CA ARG A 30 17.01 -8.56 4.62
C ARG A 30 17.27 -8.98 6.06
N TYR A 31 16.48 -8.51 7.02
CA TYR A 31 16.61 -8.93 8.42
C TYR A 31 16.44 -10.45 8.58
N TYR A 32 15.55 -11.05 7.79
CA TYR A 32 15.30 -12.49 7.79
C TYR A 32 16.18 -13.29 6.80
N ASP A 33 17.15 -12.65 6.14
CA ASP A 33 17.97 -13.25 5.08
C ASP A 33 17.15 -13.91 3.95
N GLY A 34 15.95 -13.38 3.68
CA GLY A 34 15.03 -13.94 2.69
C GLY A 34 14.40 -15.29 3.07
N ARG A 35 14.56 -15.76 4.31
CA ARG A 35 13.96 -17.02 4.80
C ARG A 35 12.49 -16.91 5.16
N VAL A 36 12.00 -15.69 5.36
CA VAL A 36 10.62 -15.39 5.72
C VAL A 36 9.97 -14.67 4.57
N ASP A 37 8.80 -15.15 4.14
CA ASP A 37 8.00 -14.48 3.12
C ASP A 37 7.37 -13.21 3.70
N VAL A 38 7.81 -12.04 3.23
CA VAL A 38 7.29 -10.74 3.68
C VAL A 38 6.14 -10.30 2.77
N LEU A 39 4.93 -10.43 3.28
CA LEU A 39 3.68 -10.24 2.53
C LEU A 39 3.15 -8.82 2.69
N ASP A 40 2.92 -8.15 1.56
CA ASP A 40 2.25 -6.85 1.54
C ASP A 40 0.73 -7.05 1.55
N ALA A 41 0.06 -6.45 2.53
CA ALA A 41 -1.39 -6.55 2.63
C ALA A 41 -2.11 -5.84 1.47
N SER A 42 -1.49 -4.82 0.86
CA SER A 42 -2.09 -4.08 -0.26
C SER A 42 -2.22 -4.92 -1.53
N ASP A 43 -1.24 -5.78 -1.82
CA ASP A 43 -1.28 -6.72 -2.96
C ASP A 43 -2.47 -7.69 -2.82
N VAL A 44 -2.69 -8.22 -1.61
CA VAL A 44 -3.80 -9.14 -1.31
C VAL A 44 -5.14 -8.44 -1.48
N VAL A 45 -5.28 -7.23 -0.95
CA VAL A 45 -6.52 -6.45 -1.05
C VAL A 45 -6.81 -6.05 -2.50
N ALA A 46 -5.80 -5.72 -3.29
CA ALA A 46 -5.97 -5.39 -4.70
C ALA A 46 -6.48 -6.59 -5.52
N ALA A 47 -5.90 -7.78 -5.31
CA ALA A 47 -6.33 -9.00 -5.98
C ALA A 47 -7.76 -9.45 -5.57
N ASP A 48 -8.10 -9.29 -4.29
CA ASP A 48 -9.45 -9.56 -3.80
C ASP A 48 -10.49 -8.58 -4.39
N ALA A 49 -10.15 -7.29 -4.47
CA ALA A 49 -10.99 -6.28 -5.10
C ALA A 49 -11.24 -6.58 -6.59
N GLU A 50 -10.20 -6.98 -7.34
CA GLU A 50 -10.34 -7.41 -8.74
C GLU A 50 -11.30 -8.59 -8.85
N SER A 51 -11.09 -9.62 -8.03
CA SER A 51 -11.92 -10.84 -8.00
C SER A 51 -13.38 -10.52 -7.70
N TYR A 52 -13.61 -9.65 -6.72
CA TYR A 52 -14.95 -9.18 -6.35
C TYR A 52 -15.62 -8.45 -7.52
N LEU A 53 -14.93 -7.49 -8.15
CA LEU A 53 -15.47 -6.74 -9.28
C LEU A 53 -15.79 -7.65 -10.47
N ALA A 54 -14.94 -8.64 -10.75
CA ALA A 54 -15.15 -9.62 -11.82
C ALA A 54 -16.39 -10.47 -11.57
N ALA A 55 -16.54 -11.02 -10.36
CA ALA A 55 -17.66 -11.87 -9.98
C ALA A 55 -19.02 -11.15 -10.07
N HIS A 56 -19.04 -9.82 -9.95
CA HIS A 56 -20.24 -9.00 -10.00
C HIS A 56 -20.43 -8.26 -11.34
N GLY A 57 -19.58 -8.48 -12.33
CA GLY A 57 -19.65 -7.78 -13.63
C GLY A 57 -19.42 -6.27 -13.52
N LEU A 58 -18.61 -5.83 -12.56
CA LEU A 58 -18.28 -4.43 -12.27
C LEU A 58 -16.90 -4.01 -12.78
N LEU A 59 -16.19 -4.89 -13.49
CA LEU A 59 -14.91 -4.54 -14.10
C LEU A 59 -15.09 -3.39 -15.10
N ALA A 60 -14.18 -2.43 -15.05
CA ALA A 60 -14.12 -1.37 -16.04
C ALA A 60 -13.85 -1.99 -17.43
N SER A 61 -14.49 -1.43 -18.46
CA SER A 61 -14.13 -1.77 -19.84
C SER A 61 -12.71 -1.29 -20.15
N ALA A 62 -12.06 -1.94 -21.11
CA ALA A 62 -10.74 -1.55 -21.57
C ALA A 62 -10.74 -0.05 -21.95
N PRO A 63 -9.98 0.79 -21.25
CA PRO A 63 -10.09 2.22 -21.44
C PRO A 63 -9.34 2.64 -22.71
N THR A 64 -9.87 3.64 -23.42
CA THR A 64 -9.23 4.22 -24.62
C THR A 64 -8.12 5.21 -24.27
N GLN A 65 -8.05 5.62 -23.01
CA GLN A 65 -7.08 6.54 -22.44
C GLN A 65 -6.66 6.05 -21.05
N PRO A 66 -5.49 6.45 -20.53
CA PRO A 66 -5.12 6.14 -19.14
C PRO A 66 -6.20 6.62 -18.15
N PRO A 67 -6.48 5.86 -17.08
CA PRO A 67 -7.44 6.29 -16.07
C PRO A 67 -6.95 7.57 -15.36
N ALA A 68 -7.88 8.47 -15.07
CA ALA A 68 -7.63 9.61 -14.21
C ALA A 68 -7.77 9.17 -12.75
N HIS A 69 -6.77 9.49 -11.93
CA HIS A 69 -6.76 9.23 -10.49
C HIS A 69 -6.83 10.56 -9.75
N HIS A 70 -7.83 10.72 -8.88
CA HIS A 70 -8.01 11.90 -8.03
C HIS A 70 -7.72 11.52 -6.58
N PHE A 71 -6.93 12.36 -5.89
CA PHE A 71 -6.54 12.14 -4.50
C PHE A 71 -7.03 13.32 -3.66
N TYR A 72 -7.87 13.03 -2.67
CA TYR A 72 -8.43 14.04 -1.79
C TYR A 72 -7.87 13.90 -0.38
N VAL A 73 -7.58 15.03 0.27
CA VAL A 73 -7.08 15.05 1.65
C VAL A 73 -7.81 16.08 2.48
N SER A 74 -8.19 15.71 3.70
CA SER A 74 -8.89 16.60 4.64
C SER A 74 -7.98 17.60 5.34
N ASP A 75 -6.67 17.32 5.36
CA ASP A 75 -5.65 18.20 5.91
C ASP A 75 -4.48 18.21 4.92
N PHE A 76 -4.20 19.38 4.33
CA PHE A 76 -3.20 19.52 3.28
C PHE A 76 -1.96 20.24 3.80
N THR A 77 -0.81 19.60 3.61
CA THR A 77 0.49 20.26 3.71
C THR A 77 1.35 19.92 2.50
N ARG A 78 2.19 20.84 2.06
CA ARG A 78 3.17 20.58 0.97
C ARG A 78 4.10 19.41 1.30
N SER A 79 4.44 19.24 2.57
CA SER A 79 5.24 18.11 3.07
C SER A 79 4.50 16.78 2.90
N PHE A 80 3.19 16.76 3.10
CA PHE A 80 2.38 15.56 2.91
C PHE A 80 2.33 15.18 1.43
N GLU A 81 2.09 16.14 0.54
CA GLU A 81 2.14 15.94 -0.92
C GLU A 81 3.51 15.40 -1.35
N ALA A 82 4.61 15.99 -0.87
CA ALA A 82 5.95 15.50 -1.17
C ALA A 82 6.20 14.05 -0.67
N SER A 83 5.59 13.66 0.45
CA SER A 83 5.74 12.32 1.03
C SER A 83 5.05 11.23 0.21
N THR A 84 4.05 11.58 -0.61
CA THR A 84 3.34 10.61 -1.46
C THR A 84 4.26 9.91 -2.46
N ARG A 85 5.35 10.57 -2.89
CA ARG A 85 6.36 9.99 -3.78
C ARG A 85 6.98 8.71 -3.23
N LEU A 86 7.07 8.58 -1.91
CA LEU A 86 7.59 7.38 -1.25
C LEU A 86 6.69 6.16 -1.49
N PHE A 87 5.38 6.37 -1.62
CA PHE A 87 4.40 5.30 -1.80
C PHE A 87 4.10 5.02 -3.27
N PHE A 88 3.93 6.07 -4.09
CA PHE A 88 3.50 5.94 -5.48
C PHE A 88 4.65 5.90 -6.49
N GLY A 89 5.89 6.13 -6.05
CA GLY A 89 7.05 6.27 -6.94
C GLY A 89 7.03 7.51 -7.84
N GLN A 90 5.98 8.34 -7.72
CA GLN A 90 5.75 9.56 -8.48
C GLN A 90 5.01 10.57 -7.62
N GLU A 91 5.05 11.84 -8.03
CA GLU A 91 4.23 12.87 -7.40
C GLU A 91 2.77 12.67 -7.80
N VAL A 92 1.88 12.60 -6.81
CA VAL A 92 0.44 12.66 -7.04
C VAL A 92 -0.05 14.04 -6.63
N HIS A 93 -0.96 14.60 -7.41
CA HIS A 93 -1.60 15.86 -7.06
C HIS A 93 -2.67 15.62 -6.01
N LEU A 94 -2.56 16.34 -4.88
CA LEU A 94 -3.56 16.26 -3.82
C LEU A 94 -4.51 17.45 -3.87
N GLU A 95 -5.80 17.16 -3.85
CA GLU A 95 -6.87 18.15 -3.76
C GLU A 95 -7.29 18.28 -2.28
N HIS A 96 -7.14 19.47 -1.70
CA HIS A 96 -7.62 19.72 -0.33
C HIS A 96 -9.15 19.73 -0.29
N TYR A 97 -9.72 18.85 0.53
CA TYR A 97 -11.16 18.66 0.68
C TYR A 97 -11.54 18.62 2.17
N PRO A 98 -11.79 19.78 2.81
CA PRO A 98 -12.13 19.84 4.22
C PRO A 98 -13.53 19.23 4.43
N LEU A 99 -13.60 18.13 5.17
CA LEU A 99 -14.85 17.41 5.44
C LEU A 99 -15.70 18.05 6.55
N TRP A 100 -15.10 18.94 7.33
CA TRP A 100 -15.66 19.44 8.60
C TRP A 100 -15.76 20.97 8.67
N GLU A 101 -15.52 21.67 7.56
CA GLU A 101 -15.71 23.12 7.41
C GLU A 101 -16.96 23.43 6.58
#